data_AF-A0A9D7CV15-F1
#
_entry.id   AF-A0A9D7CV15-F1
#
_cell.length_a   1.000
_cell.length_b   1.000
_cell.length_c   1.000
_cell.angle_alpha   90.00
_cell.angle_beta   90.00
_cell.angle_gamma   90.00
#
_symmetry.space_group_name_H-M   'P 1'
#
loop_
_entity.id
_entity.type
_entity.pdbx_description
1 polymer ?
#
loop_
_entity_poly.entity_id
_entity_poly.type
_entity_poly.pdbx_seq_one_letter_code
_entity_poly.pdbx_strand_id
1 'polypeptide(L)'
;MRALPLWREPSAKPAAKVAPRSVRLSLTDRCDLACVYCRPHKKDGYKDERLDLAAWKVMIRGLVRAGVRRVRLTGGEPLLHGDILEAIGFLASLGLDDLAMTTNATRLAKLARPLKEAGLERINISLDTLDSACFW
;
A
#
# COMPACT_ATOMS: atom_id res chain seq x y z
N MET A 1 7.29 33.68 -26.75
CA MET A 1 8.01 33.01 -25.65
C MET A 1 9.01 32.02 -26.26
N ARG A 2 10.32 32.18 -26.02
CA ARG A 2 11.34 31.23 -26.49
C ARG A 2 11.34 30.00 -25.58
N ALA A 3 11.25 28.80 -26.15
CA ALA A 3 11.38 27.55 -25.41
C ALA A 3 12.75 27.49 -24.69
N LEU A 4 12.77 27.09 -23.42
CA LEU A 4 13.98 26.98 -22.63
C LEU A 4 14.87 25.85 -23.17
N PRO A 5 16.18 26.07 -23.39
CA PRO A 5 17.08 25.16 -24.11
C PRO A 5 17.50 23.90 -23.34
N LEU A 6 16.91 23.61 -22.18
CA LEU A 6 17.35 22.54 -21.28
C LEU A 6 16.55 21.24 -21.41
N TRP A 7 15.40 21.26 -22.10
CA TRP A 7 14.57 20.06 -22.27
C TRP A 7 14.61 19.59 -23.73
N ARG A 8 15.46 18.60 -24.00
CA ARG A 8 15.30 17.77 -25.21
C ARG A 8 14.22 16.75 -24.90
N GLU A 9 13.14 16.74 -25.67
CA GLU A 9 12.14 15.69 -25.58
C GLU A 9 12.83 14.32 -25.69
N PRO A 10 12.66 13.41 -24.72
CA PRO A 10 13.19 12.07 -24.83
C PRO A 10 12.61 11.42 -26.08
N SER A 11 13.45 10.84 -26.94
CA SER A 11 12.94 10.04 -28.04
C SER A 11 12.15 8.86 -27.45
N ALA A 12 10.88 8.77 -27.80
CA ALA A 12 9.99 7.72 -27.34
C ALA A 12 10.43 6.39 -27.97
N LYS A 13 11.42 5.71 -27.37
CA LYS A 13 11.63 4.29 -27.61
C LYS A 13 10.39 3.58 -27.06
N PRO A 14 9.72 2.70 -27.82
CA PRO A 14 8.65 1.91 -27.26
C PRO A 14 9.23 1.10 -26.10
N ALA A 15 8.72 1.34 -24.90
CA ALA A 15 9.12 0.58 -23.73
C ALA A 15 8.85 -0.90 -24.03
N ALA A 16 9.86 -1.75 -23.88
CA ALA A 16 9.65 -3.18 -23.91
C ALA A 16 8.49 -3.52 -22.96
N LYS A 17 7.57 -4.41 -23.37
CA LYS A 17 6.47 -4.88 -22.51
C LYS A 17 7.05 -5.71 -21.36
N VAL A 18 7.55 -5.03 -20.34
CA VAL A 18 8.05 -5.64 -19.10
C VAL A 18 6.86 -5.79 -18.17
N ALA A 19 6.56 -7.03 -17.79
CA ALA A 19 5.54 -7.29 -16.80
C ALA A 19 5.92 -6.64 -15.45
N PRO A 20 4.98 -6.00 -14.74
CA PRO A 20 5.27 -5.38 -13.46
C PRO A 20 5.72 -6.43 -12.45
N ARG A 21 6.89 -6.22 -11.83
CA ARG A 21 7.45 -7.12 -10.81
C ARG A 21 6.86 -6.88 -9.42
N SER A 22 6.32 -5.69 -9.18
CA SER A 22 5.80 -5.26 -7.88
C SER A 22 4.47 -4.55 -8.01
N VAL A 23 3.62 -4.69 -6.98
CA VAL A 23 2.35 -3.95 -6.87
C VAL A 23 2.18 -3.35 -5.48
N ARG A 24 1.54 -2.17 -5.43
CA ARG A 24 1.06 -1.56 -4.19
C ARG A 24 -0.46 -1.71 -4.14
N LEU A 25 -0.97 -2.34 -3.09
CA LEU A 25 -2.39 -2.68 -2.95
C LEU A 25 -2.99 -1.88 -1.80
N SER A 26 -4.00 -1.07 -2.11
CA SER A 26 -4.79 -0.35 -1.12
C SER A 26 -5.94 -1.24 -0.64
N LEU A 27 -5.98 -1.56 0.65
CA LEU A 27 -7.06 -2.36 1.25
C LEU A 27 -8.25 -1.49 1.68
N THR A 28 -7.97 -0.27 2.10
CA THR A 28 -8.97 0.66 2.61
C THR A 28 -8.52 2.07 2.32
N ASP A 29 -9.44 3.00 2.21
CA ASP A 29 -9.21 4.45 2.14
C ASP A 29 -9.44 5.12 3.51
N ARG A 30 -9.80 4.34 4.54
CA ARG A 30 -9.95 4.82 5.92
C ARG A 30 -8.60 5.01 6.60
N CYS A 31 -8.46 6.08 7.38
CA CYS A 31 -7.29 6.36 8.20
C CYS A 31 -7.75 6.94 9.55
N ASP A 32 -7.02 6.62 10.62
CA ASP A 32 -7.26 7.16 11.97
C ASP A 32 -6.43 8.41 12.26
N LEU A 33 -5.55 8.80 11.32
CA LEU A 33 -4.85 10.08 11.29
C LEU A 33 -5.36 10.97 10.15
N ALA A 34 -5.11 12.27 10.27
CA ALA A 34 -5.46 13.30 9.29
C ALA A 34 -4.26 14.19 8.96
N CYS A 35 -3.15 13.56 8.55
CA CYS A 35 -1.88 14.23 8.33
C CYS A 35 -2.05 15.36 7.31
N VAL A 36 -1.51 16.55 7.60
CA VAL A 36 -1.74 17.79 6.83
C VAL A 36 -1.40 17.64 5.34
N TYR A 37 -0.34 16.89 5.01
CA TYR A 37 0.10 16.69 3.62
C TYR A 37 -0.62 15.53 2.90
N CYS A 38 -1.40 14.72 3.62
CA CYS A 38 -2.07 13.55 3.07
C CYS A 38 -3.59 13.75 3.01
N ARG A 39 -4.17 14.19 4.13
CA ARG A 39 -5.61 14.31 4.33
C ARG A 39 -5.93 15.52 5.22
N PRO A 40 -5.76 16.75 4.72
CA PRO A 40 -5.88 17.98 5.50
C PRO A 40 -7.26 18.19 6.13
N HIS A 41 -8.30 17.51 5.62
CA HIS A 41 -9.63 17.56 6.19
C HIS A 41 -10.13 16.15 6.56
N LYS A 42 -10.46 15.94 7.85
CA LYS A 42 -11.09 14.68 8.32
C LYS A 42 -12.41 14.35 7.59
N LYS A 43 -13.03 15.34 6.94
CA LYS A 43 -14.31 15.25 6.24
C LYS A 43 -14.21 14.81 4.79
N ASP A 44 -13.02 14.56 4.25
CA ASP A 44 -12.90 13.97 2.91
C ASP A 44 -13.66 12.63 2.98
N GLY A 45 -14.72 12.49 2.19
CA GLY A 45 -15.60 11.33 2.29
C GLY A 45 -14.80 10.04 2.08
N TYR A 46 -15.17 8.98 2.79
CA TYR A 46 -14.71 7.65 2.43
C TYR A 46 -15.53 7.16 1.25
N LYS A 47 -14.93 6.33 0.39
CA LYS A 47 -15.65 5.62 -0.67
C LYS A 47 -16.67 4.68 -0.02
N ASP A 48 -17.89 4.71 -0.54
CA ASP A 48 -18.94 3.78 -0.14
C ASP A 48 -18.66 2.40 -0.75
N GLU A 49 -18.29 2.37 -2.03
CA GLU A 49 -17.93 1.14 -2.73
C GLU A 49 -16.45 0.78 -2.55
N ARG A 50 -16.22 -0.45 -2.10
CA ARG A 50 -14.90 -1.07 -2.01
C ARG A 50 -14.95 -2.43 -2.68
N LEU A 51 -13.82 -2.84 -3.22
CA LEU A 51 -13.68 -4.21 -3.74
C LEU A 51 -13.79 -5.17 -2.56
N ASP A 52 -14.70 -6.13 -2.64
CA ASP A 52 -14.79 -7.18 -1.63
C ASP A 52 -13.51 -8.03 -1.63
N LEU A 53 -13.25 -8.71 -0.50
CA LEU A 53 -12.02 -9.48 -0.34
C LEU A 53 -11.92 -10.66 -1.32
N ALA A 54 -13.04 -11.23 -1.76
CA ALA A 54 -13.04 -12.34 -2.71
C ALA A 54 -12.60 -11.88 -4.11
N ALA A 55 -13.18 -10.78 -4.61
CA ALA A 55 -12.81 -10.14 -5.86
C ALA A 55 -11.36 -9.64 -5.82
N TRP A 56 -10.93 -9.09 -4.67
CA TRP A 56 -9.54 -8.69 -4.43
C TRP A 56 -8.56 -9.87 -4.57
N LYS A 57 -8.88 -11.03 -3.98
CA LYS A 57 -8.08 -12.26 -4.13
C LYS A 57 -8.00 -12.74 -5.58
N VAL A 58 -9.10 -12.65 -6.34
CA VAL A 58 -9.13 -13.01 -7.77
C VAL A 58 -8.18 -12.12 -8.58
N MET A 59 -8.26 -10.80 -8.37
CA MET A 59 -7.37 -9.82 -9.03
C MET A 59 -5.89 -10.14 -8.78
N ILE A 60 -5.52 -10.43 -7.54
CA ILE A 60 -4.12 -10.70 -7.17
C ILE A 60 -3.60 -11.99 -7.78
N ARG A 61 -4.41 -13.04 -7.84
CA ARG A 61 -4.03 -14.26 -8.57
C ARG A 61 -3.69 -13.93 -10.03
N GLY A 62 -4.46 -13.05 -10.65
CA GLY A 62 -4.17 -12.52 -11.99
C GLY A 62 -2.82 -11.82 -12.06
N LEU A 63 -2.54 -10.90 -11.11
CA LEU A 63 -1.27 -10.16 -11.04
C LEU A 63 -0.06 -11.08 -10.83
N VAL A 64 -0.17 -12.06 -9.93
CA VAL A 64 0.91 -13.03 -9.67
C VAL A 64 1.14 -13.91 -10.90
N ARG A 65 0.09 -14.37 -11.58
CA ARG A 65 0.21 -15.08 -12.87
C ARG A 65 0.87 -14.21 -13.93
N ALA A 66 0.62 -12.91 -13.93
CA ALA A 66 1.23 -11.95 -14.84
C ALA A 66 2.71 -11.62 -14.51
N GLY A 67 3.26 -12.09 -13.39
CA GLY A 67 4.68 -11.94 -13.06
C GLY A 67 4.99 -11.07 -11.85
N VAL A 68 3.96 -10.54 -11.15
CA VAL A 68 4.17 -9.87 -9.87
C VAL A 68 4.74 -10.85 -8.86
N ARG A 69 5.81 -10.45 -8.18
CA ARG A 69 6.44 -11.22 -7.09
C ARG A 69 6.60 -10.43 -5.81
N ARG A 70 6.41 -9.11 -5.84
CA ARG A 70 6.53 -8.24 -4.65
C ARG A 70 5.22 -7.50 -4.41
N VAL A 71 4.72 -7.56 -3.19
CA VAL A 71 3.46 -6.91 -2.80
C VAL A 71 3.70 -5.98 -1.63
N ARG A 72 3.22 -4.74 -1.76
CA ARG A 72 3.15 -3.77 -0.66
C ARG A 72 1.69 -3.46 -0.33
N LEU A 73 1.25 -3.86 0.85
CA LEU A 73 -0.03 -3.44 1.42
C LEU A 73 0.03 -1.99 1.90
N THR A 74 -1.04 -1.26 1.65
CA THR A 74 -1.24 0.13 2.04
C THR A 74 -2.74 0.41 2.20
N GLY A 75 -3.11 1.68 2.27
CA GLY A 75 -4.48 2.14 2.28
C GLY A 75 -4.54 3.65 2.43
N GLY A 76 -5.52 4.11 3.21
CA GLY A 76 -5.23 5.01 4.33
C GLY A 76 -4.36 4.25 5.33
N GLU A 77 -4.96 3.70 6.38
CA GLU A 77 -4.27 2.86 7.37
C GLU A 77 -4.71 1.38 7.25
N PRO A 78 -3.84 0.48 6.75
CA PRO A 78 -4.20 -0.93 6.54
C PRO A 78 -4.60 -1.66 7.83
N LEU A 79 -4.07 -1.28 8.99
CA LEU A 79 -4.43 -1.90 10.27
C LEU A 79 -5.86 -1.58 10.74
N LEU A 80 -6.60 -0.72 10.01
CA LEU A 80 -8.03 -0.51 10.23
C LEU A 80 -8.91 -1.53 9.51
N HIS A 81 -8.36 -2.29 8.55
CA HIS A 81 -9.13 -3.24 7.76
C HIS A 81 -9.44 -4.49 8.60
N GLY A 82 -10.72 -4.88 8.69
CA GLY A 82 -11.18 -6.02 9.51
C GLY A 82 -10.50 -7.34 9.14
N ASP A 83 -10.30 -7.55 7.83
CA ASP A 83 -9.72 -8.79 7.31
C ASP A 83 -8.21 -8.72 7.05
N ILE A 84 -7.47 -7.82 7.72
CA ILE A 84 -6.03 -7.62 7.44
C ILE A 84 -5.21 -8.91 7.59
N LEU A 85 -5.51 -9.73 8.61
CA LEU A 85 -4.82 -11.00 8.85
C LEU A 85 -5.12 -12.01 7.74
N GLU A 86 -6.37 -12.08 7.28
CA GLU A 86 -6.78 -12.95 6.18
C GLU A 86 -6.13 -12.51 4.86
N ALA A 87 -6.08 -11.21 4.60
CA ALA A 87 -5.43 -10.66 3.40
C ALA A 87 -3.93 -10.98 3.37
N ILE A 88 -3.23 -10.83 4.50
CA ILE A 88 -1.80 -11.16 4.62
C ILE A 88 -1.59 -12.67 4.47
N GLY A 89 -2.37 -13.50 5.17
CA GLY A 89 -2.25 -14.96 5.05
C GLY A 89 -2.48 -15.46 3.63
N PHE A 90 -3.47 -14.89 2.94
CA PHE A 90 -3.66 -15.15 1.52
C PHE A 90 -2.44 -14.75 0.68
N LEU A 91 -1.92 -13.53 0.84
CA LEU A 91 -0.75 -13.06 0.08
C LEU A 91 0.50 -13.92 0.34
N ALA A 92 0.75 -14.28 1.60
CA ALA A 92 1.87 -15.14 1.98
C ALA A 92 1.78 -16.52 1.31
N SER A 93 0.57 -17.05 1.12
CA SER A 93 0.35 -18.33 0.43
C SER A 93 0.71 -18.32 -1.07
N LEU A 94 0.95 -17.16 -1.68
CA LEU A 94 1.18 -17.03 -3.13
C LEU A 94 2.64 -17.21 -3.56
N GLY A 95 3.56 -17.47 -2.63
CA GLY A 95 4.99 -17.64 -2.93
C GLY A 95 5.62 -16.36 -3.49
N LEU A 96 5.34 -15.23 -2.84
CA LEU A 96 5.92 -13.93 -3.19
C LEU A 96 7.40 -13.88 -2.76
N ASP A 97 8.21 -13.11 -3.49
CA ASP A 97 9.60 -12.80 -3.12
C ASP A 97 9.66 -11.79 -1.96
N ASP A 98 8.60 -10.99 -1.79
CA ASP A 98 8.54 -9.91 -0.81
C ASP A 98 7.08 -9.55 -0.47
N LEU A 99 6.73 -9.64 0.81
CA LEU A 99 5.45 -9.16 1.35
C LEU A 99 5.67 -8.10 2.42
N ALA A 100 5.37 -6.85 2.06
CA ALA A 100 5.54 -5.70 2.94
C ALA A 100 4.24 -4.93 3.19
N MET A 101 4.19 -4.17 4.29
CA MET A 101 3.08 -3.26 4.60
C MET A 101 3.62 -1.88 4.98
N THR A 102 2.94 -0.81 4.59
CA THR A 102 3.20 0.55 5.07
C THR A 102 2.07 0.99 6.00
N THR A 103 2.40 1.43 7.22
CA THR A 103 1.44 1.75 8.30
C THR A 103 1.92 2.94 9.13
N ASN A 104 1.01 3.68 9.74
CA ASN A 104 1.29 4.67 10.79
C ASN A 104 1.53 4.04 12.17
N ALA A 105 1.36 2.72 12.28
CA ALA A 105 1.60 1.89 13.45
C ALA A 105 0.71 2.14 14.69
N THR A 106 -0.36 2.94 14.61
CA THR A 106 -1.26 3.23 15.76
C THR A 106 -1.86 1.98 16.40
N ARG A 107 -2.06 0.92 15.61
CA ARG A 107 -2.58 -0.39 16.07
C ARG A 107 -1.54 -1.51 16.09
N LEU A 108 -0.28 -1.20 15.75
CA LEU A 108 0.74 -2.22 15.54
C LEU A 108 1.05 -3.00 16.83
N ALA A 109 1.09 -2.34 17.98
CA ALA A 109 1.37 -3.00 19.26
C ALA A 109 0.45 -4.20 19.55
N LYS A 110 -0.83 -4.11 19.13
CA LYS A 110 -1.81 -5.19 19.31
C LYS A 110 -1.74 -6.26 18.22
N LEU A 111 -1.32 -5.88 17.00
CA LEU A 111 -1.39 -6.74 15.82
C LEU A 111 -0.04 -7.32 15.37
N ALA A 112 1.10 -6.84 15.90
CA ALA A 112 2.43 -7.19 15.43
C ALA A 112 2.67 -8.71 15.37
N ARG A 113 2.33 -9.43 16.45
CA ARG A 113 2.49 -10.89 16.51
C ARG A 113 1.54 -11.62 15.54
N PRO A 114 0.21 -11.38 15.55
CA PRO A 114 -0.70 -11.95 14.56
C PRO A 114 -0.30 -11.67 13.09
N LEU A 115 0.19 -10.47 12.79
CA LEU A 115 0.66 -10.11 11.45
C LEU A 115 1.87 -10.96 11.03
N LYS A 116 2.83 -11.15 11.95
CA LYS A 116 4.01 -11.97 11.70
C LYS A 116 3.63 -13.45 11.51
N GLU A 117 2.73 -13.95 12.36
CA GLU A 117 2.20 -15.32 12.27
C GLU A 117 1.42 -15.57 10.96
N ALA A 118 0.70 -14.54 10.47
CA ALA A 118 0.03 -14.59 9.17
C ALA A 118 0.99 -14.57 7.97
N GLY A 119 2.30 -14.34 8.20
CA GLY A 119 3.32 -14.36 7.14
C GLY A 119 3.76 -12.99 6.63
N LEU A 120 3.44 -11.89 7.34
CA LEU A 120 4.02 -10.59 7.00
C LEU A 120 5.53 -10.57 7.28
N GLU A 121 6.32 -10.14 6.30
CA GLU A 121 7.78 -10.19 6.40
C GLU A 121 8.37 -8.87 6.85
N ARG A 122 7.89 -7.76 6.27
CA ARG A 122 8.44 -6.42 6.50
C ARG A 122 7.37 -5.37 6.69
N ILE A 123 7.68 -4.38 7.53
CA ILE A 123 6.85 -3.19 7.72
C ILE A 123 7.67 -1.94 7.43
N ASN A 124 7.01 -0.95 6.85
CA ASN A 124 7.48 0.43 6.79
C ASN A 124 6.56 1.24 7.72
N ILE A 125 7.16 1.87 8.74
CA ILE A 125 6.43 2.74 9.66
C ILE A 125 6.60 4.17 9.18
N SER A 126 5.48 4.85 8.93
CA SER A 126 5.47 6.29 8.67
C SER A 126 5.44 7.03 10.01
N LEU A 127 6.50 7.78 10.30
CA LEU A 127 6.63 8.61 11.49
C LEU A 127 7.31 9.92 11.07
N ASP A 128 6.54 11.00 10.98
CA ASP A 128 7.03 12.25 10.38
C ASP A 128 7.87 13.10 11.35
N THR A 129 7.77 12.84 12.66
CA THR A 129 8.57 13.51 13.69
C THR A 129 8.75 12.62 14.92
N LEU A 130 9.85 12.82 15.64
CA LEU A 130 10.09 12.24 16.97
C LEU A 130 9.68 13.19 18.10
N ASP A 131 9.43 14.47 17.78
CA ASP A 131 8.90 15.45 18.73
C ASP A 131 7.38 15.32 18.81
N SER A 132 6.90 14.89 19.98
CA SER A 132 5.46 14.76 20.25
C SER A 132 4.69 16.08 20.12
N ALA A 133 5.34 17.23 20.37
CA ALA A 133 4.69 18.53 20.22
C ALA A 133 4.41 18.87 18.75
N CYS A 134 5.11 18.23 17.82
CA CYS A 134 4.95 18.40 16.38
C CYS A 134 4.14 17.27 15.70
N PHE A 135 3.59 16.33 16.48
CA PHE A 135 2.80 15.21 15.96
C PHE A 135 1.29 15.50 16.14
N TRP A 136 0.68 16.06 15.10
CA TRP A 136 -0.71 16.53 15.07
C TRP A 136 -1.65 15.64 14.25
#